data_AF-A0A644UEE5-F1
#
_entry.id   AF-A0A644UEE5-F1
#
_cell.length_a   1.000
_cell.length_b   1.000
_cell.length_c   1.000
_cell.angle_alpha   90.00
_cell.angle_beta   90.00
_cell.angle_gamma   90.00
#
_symmetry.space_group_name_H-M   'P 1'
#
loop_
_entity.id
_entity.type
_entity.pdbx_description
1 polymer ?
#
loop_
_entity_poly.entity_id
_entity_poly.type
_entity_poly.pdbx_seq_one_letter_code
_entity_poly.pdbx_strand_id
1 'polypeptide(L)'
;MKKRNVKTKDFIDGTFLVKQTFIGWLPVIFLVLILIILYITNRYNIEKTAKEIDKLETEIGYLQKKHSEQKGLYQKQTQMLELEKILAEKGIKVSKQEQKQIILIPENSNKKKEDKK
;
A
#
# COMPACT_ATOMS: atom_id res chain seq x y z
N MET A 1 -6.04 36.87 55.70
CA MET A 1 -7.28 36.16 55.29
C MET A 1 -6.94 35.08 54.27
N LYS A 2 -7.15 33.79 54.60
CA LYS A 2 -6.78 32.63 53.76
C LYS A 2 -7.89 32.37 52.73
N LYS A 3 -7.63 32.64 51.44
CA LYS A 3 -8.53 32.29 50.32
C LYS A 3 -8.64 30.76 50.25
N ARG A 4 -9.75 30.20 50.75
CA ARG A 4 -10.08 28.78 50.58
C ARG A 4 -10.63 28.57 49.17
N ASN A 5 -9.87 27.90 48.31
CA ASN A 5 -10.34 27.36 47.04
C ASN A 5 -11.13 26.08 47.33
N VAL A 6 -12.38 26.22 47.79
CA VAL A 6 -13.23 25.11 48.23
C VAL A 6 -13.52 24.11 47.08
N LYS A 7 -13.53 24.60 45.84
CA LYS A 7 -13.92 23.82 44.66
C LYS A 7 -13.00 22.64 44.30
N THR A 8 -11.69 22.73 44.57
CA THR A 8 -10.75 21.65 44.25
C THR A 8 -10.74 20.55 45.31
N LYS A 9 -10.97 20.93 46.58
CA LYS A 9 -11.12 19.98 47.67
C LYS A 9 -12.35 19.10 47.47
N ASP A 10 -13.48 19.69 47.08
CA ASP A 10 -14.73 18.96 46.83
C ASP A 10 -14.66 17.98 45.64
N PHE A 11 -13.71 18.20 44.71
CA PHE A 11 -13.45 17.29 43.58
C PHE A 11 -12.62 16.07 44.01
N ILE A 12 -11.61 16.27 44.86
CA ILE A 12 -10.75 15.19 45.37
C ILE A 12 -11.47 14.38 46.45
N ASP A 13 -12.25 15.03 47.32
CA ASP A 13 -13.01 14.38 48.40
C ASP A 13 -14.27 13.63 47.89
N GLY A 14 -14.52 13.59 46.58
CA GLY A 14 -15.63 12.83 45.97
C GLY A 14 -17.03 13.39 46.24
N THR A 15 -17.14 14.49 47.00
CA THR A 15 -18.41 15.16 47.31
C THR A 15 -19.12 15.63 46.04
N PHE A 16 -18.39 15.91 44.96
CA PHE A 16 -18.95 16.21 43.64
C PHE A 16 -19.81 15.07 43.04
N LEU A 17 -19.40 13.81 43.25
CA LEU A 17 -20.09 12.63 42.70
C LEU A 17 -21.44 12.37 43.40
N VAL A 18 -21.55 12.81 44.65
CA VAL A 18 -22.75 12.64 45.50
C VAL A 18 -23.76 13.77 45.27
N LYS A 19 -23.42 14.82 44.50
CA LYS A 19 -24.37 15.89 44.19
C LYS A 19 -25.54 15.32 43.38
N GLN A 20 -26.76 15.62 43.82
CA GLN A 20 -28.02 15.20 43.18
C GLN A 20 -28.02 15.44 41.66
N THR A 21 -27.40 16.53 41.21
CA THR A 21 -27.25 16.87 39.79
C THR A 21 -26.38 15.87 39.03
N PHE A 22 -25.27 15.39 39.62
CA PHE A 22 -24.40 14.40 38.99
C PHE A 22 -25.09 13.03 38.93
N ILE A 23 -25.80 12.65 40.00
CA ILE A 23 -26.60 11.42 40.05
C ILE A 23 -27.67 11.39 38.96
N GLY A 24 -28.29 12.54 38.63
CA GLY A 24 -29.28 12.64 37.56
C GLY A 24 -28.70 12.50 36.15
N TRP A 25 -27.39 12.73 35.98
CA TRP A 25 -26.70 12.65 34.68
C TRP A 25 -25.98 11.32 34.46
N LEU A 26 -25.88 10.46 35.49
CA LEU A 26 -25.36 9.09 35.38
C LEU A 26 -25.89 8.30 34.17
N PRO A 27 -27.20 8.24 33.88
CA PRO A 27 -27.69 7.49 32.72
C PRO A 27 -27.16 8.04 31.39
N VAL A 28 -26.99 9.36 31.28
CA VAL A 28 -26.42 10.01 30.09
C VAL A 28 -24.93 9.69 29.96
N ILE A 29 -24.18 9.75 31.07
CA ILE A 29 -22.75 9.42 31.10
C ILE A 29 -22.53 7.96 30.66
N PHE A 30 -23.35 7.04 31.16
CA PHE A 30 -23.33 5.64 30.74
C PHE A 30 -23.65 5.46 29.25
N LEU A 31 -24.66 6.17 28.74
CA LEU A 31 -24.99 6.16 27.31
C LEU A 31 -23.79 6.62 26.46
N VAL A 32 -23.14 7.72 26.84
CA VAL A 32 -21.95 8.23 26.14
C VAL A 32 -20.80 7.23 26.19
N LEU A 33 -20.58 6.59 27.34
CA LEU A 33 -19.56 5.55 27.50
C LEU A 33 -19.79 4.37 26.55
N ILE A 34 -21.04 3.89 26.46
CA ILE A 34 -21.44 2.83 25.53
C ILE A 34 -21.21 3.28 24.08
N LEU A 35 -21.56 4.52 23.75
CA LEU A 35 -21.37 5.08 22.41
C LEU A 35 -19.90 5.19 22.03
N ILE A 36 -19.04 5.56 22.97
CA ILE A 36 -17.58 5.61 22.78
C ILE A 36 -17.03 4.21 22.50
N ILE A 37 -17.46 3.20 23.27
CA ILE A 37 -17.03 1.81 23.06
C ILE A 37 -17.46 1.35 21.66
N LEU A 38 -18.73 1.55 21.30
CA LEU A 38 -19.25 1.25 19.95
C LEU A 38 -18.47 1.95 18.85
N TYR A 39 -18.14 3.23 19.05
CA TYR A 39 -17.35 4.01 18.09
C TYR A 39 -15.95 3.43 17.91
N ILE A 40 -15.25 3.10 19.00
CA ILE A 40 -13.90 2.51 18.94
C ILE A 40 -13.95 1.14 18.24
N THR A 41 -14.92 0.29 18.58
CA THR A 41 -15.08 -1.03 17.95
C THR A 41 -15.34 -0.90 16.45
N ASN A 42 -16.25 -0.02 16.05
CA ASN A 42 -16.56 0.19 14.63
C ASN A 42 -15.33 0.75 13.87
N ARG A 43 -14.64 1.73 14.48
CA ARG A 43 -13.43 2.32 13.89
C ARG A 43 -12.33 1.29 13.66
N TYR A 44 -12.14 0.36 14.61
CA TYR A 44 -11.13 -0.69 14.49
C TYR A 44 -11.42 -1.65 13.32
N ASN A 45 -12.70 -1.98 13.11
CA ASN A 45 -13.11 -2.82 11.97
C ASN A 45 -12.86 -2.10 10.63
N ILE A 46 -13.18 -0.81 10.54
CA ILE A 46 -12.95 -0.01 9.32
C ILE A 46 -11.46 0.05 8.98
N GLU A 47 -10.59 0.28 9.96
CA GLU A 47 -9.14 0.38 9.70
C GLU A 47 -8.56 -0.94 9.20
N LYS A 48 -9.03 -2.08 9.73
CA LYS A 48 -8.63 -3.41 9.25
C LYS A 48 -9.07 -3.62 7.80
N THR A 49 -10.32 -3.33 7.48
CA THR A 49 -10.85 -3.47 6.12
C THR A 49 -10.14 -2.57 5.13
N ALA A 50 -9.84 -1.31 5.49
CA ALA A 50 -9.08 -0.41 4.63
C ALA A 50 -7.69 -0.96 4.29
N LYS A 51 -6.96 -1.49 5.29
CA LYS A 51 -5.64 -2.13 5.07
C LYS A 51 -5.72 -3.36 4.17
N GLU A 52 -6.78 -4.16 4.30
CA GLU A 52 -7.00 -5.32 3.43
C GLU A 52 -7.27 -4.89 1.99
N ILE A 53 -8.07 -3.83 1.78
CA ILE A 53 -8.34 -3.25 0.47
C ILE A 53 -7.04 -2.79 -0.21
N ASP A 54 -6.20 -2.01 0.49
CA ASP A 54 -4.93 -1.51 -0.06
C ASP A 54 -3.99 -2.66 -0.47
N LYS A 55 -3.96 -3.74 0.33
CA LYS A 55 -3.18 -4.94 0.03
C LYS A 55 -3.72 -5.64 -1.23
N LEU A 56 -5.03 -5.83 -1.32
CA LEU A 56 -5.70 -6.44 -2.46
C LEU A 56 -5.48 -5.63 -3.74
N GLU A 57 -5.55 -4.30 -3.67
CA GLU A 57 -5.29 -3.42 -4.81
C GLU A 57 -3.87 -3.58 -5.35
N THR A 58 -2.89 -3.62 -4.45
CA THR A 58 -1.48 -3.87 -4.80
C THR A 58 -1.30 -5.23 -5.47
N GLU A 59 -1.95 -6.26 -4.93
CA GLU A 59 -1.88 -7.62 -5.47
C GLU A 59 -2.53 -7.72 -6.87
N ILE A 60 -3.67 -7.07 -7.08
CA ILE A 60 -4.32 -6.97 -8.39
C ILE A 60 -3.40 -6.27 -9.39
N GLY A 61 -2.78 -5.15 -9.03
CA GLY A 61 -1.84 -4.45 -9.91
C GLY A 61 -0.66 -5.31 -10.31
N TYR A 62 -0.09 -6.06 -9.35
CA TYR A 62 0.98 -7.02 -9.64
C TYR A 62 0.53 -8.16 -10.57
N LEU A 63 -0.65 -8.74 -10.32
CA LEU A 63 -1.21 -9.80 -11.16
C LEU A 63 -1.51 -9.33 -12.58
N GLN A 64 -2.05 -8.13 -12.74
CA GLN A 64 -2.30 -7.53 -14.05
C GLN A 64 -1.01 -7.34 -14.84
N LYS A 65 0.04 -6.83 -14.19
CA LYS A 65 1.36 -6.68 -14.81
C LYS A 65 1.91 -8.04 -15.26
N LYS A 66 1.89 -9.04 -14.37
CA LYS A 66 2.35 -10.39 -14.68
C LYS A 66 1.57 -11.02 -15.84
N HIS A 67 0.25 -10.87 -15.86
CA HIS A 67 -0.60 -11.33 -16.95
C HIS A 67 -0.25 -10.63 -18.27
N SER A 68 -0.03 -9.32 -18.26
CA SER A 68 0.38 -8.55 -19.44
C SER A 68 1.74 -9.00 -19.98
N GLU A 69 2.70 -9.25 -19.11
CA GLU A 69 4.02 -9.78 -19.48
C GLU A 69 3.90 -11.17 -20.11
N GLN A 70 3.18 -12.09 -19.47
CA GLN A 70 2.96 -13.43 -20.00
C GLN A 70 2.24 -13.41 -21.36
N LYS A 71 1.17 -12.61 -21.48
CA LYS A 71 0.47 -12.42 -22.76
C LYS A 71 1.43 -11.92 -23.84
N GLY A 72 2.30 -10.96 -23.51
CA GLY A 72 3.32 -10.44 -24.44
C GLY A 72 4.31 -11.52 -24.89
N LEU A 73 4.75 -12.40 -23.97
CA LEU A 73 5.61 -13.53 -24.32
C LEU A 73 4.93 -14.52 -25.27
N TYR A 74 3.69 -14.91 -24.96
CA TYR A 74 2.92 -15.80 -25.85
C TYR A 74 2.67 -15.17 -27.22
N GLN A 75 2.34 -13.88 -27.27
CA GLN A 75 2.15 -13.18 -28.53
C GLN A 75 3.43 -13.17 -29.38
N LYS A 76 4.60 -12.92 -28.78
CA LYS A 76 5.89 -13.01 -29.50
C LYS A 76 6.14 -14.42 -30.04
N GLN A 77 5.87 -15.46 -29.25
CA GLN A 77 6.00 -16.84 -29.70
C GLN A 77 5.06 -17.17 -30.85
N THR A 78 3.79 -16.73 -30.79
CA THR A 78 2.82 -16.89 -31.87
C THR A 78 3.29 -16.19 -33.15
N GLN A 79 3.76 -14.95 -33.05
CA GLN A 79 4.30 -14.23 -34.21
C GLN A 79 5.51 -14.93 -34.82
N MET A 80 6.43 -15.44 -34.00
CA MET A 80 7.59 -16.21 -34.48
C MET A 80 7.17 -17.50 -35.20
N LEU A 81 6.19 -18.23 -34.67
CA LEU A 81 5.64 -19.43 -35.31
C LEU A 81 4.98 -19.13 -36.65
N GLU A 82 4.24 -18.02 -36.74
CA GLU A 82 3.61 -17.59 -37.99
C GLU A 82 4.66 -17.19 -39.04
N LEU A 83 5.70 -16.44 -38.62
CA LEU A 83 6.84 -16.10 -39.48
C LEU A 83 7.59 -17.35 -39.95
N GLU A 84 7.81 -18.33 -39.07
CA GLU A 84 8.47 -19.60 -39.43
C GLU A 84 7.68 -20.34 -40.52
N LYS A 85 6.34 -20.38 -40.43
CA LYS A 85 5.49 -20.99 -41.48
C LYS A 85 5.68 -20.28 -42.83
N ILE A 86 5.60 -18.95 -42.85
CA ILE A 86 5.73 -18.14 -44.06
C ILE A 86 7.13 -18.28 -44.69
N LEU A 87 8.18 -18.34 -43.86
CA LEU A 87 9.57 -18.46 -44.32
C LEU A 87 9.89 -19.89 -44.77
N ALA A 88 9.32 -20.92 -44.13
CA ALA A 88 9.47 -22.31 -44.52
C ALA A 88 8.91 -22.58 -45.93
N GLU A 89 7.78 -21.96 -46.30
CA GLU A 89 7.25 -22.00 -47.67
C GLU A 89 8.23 -21.43 -48.71
N LYS A 90 9.12 -20.52 -48.29
CA LYS A 90 10.18 -19.92 -49.11
C LYS A 90 11.53 -20.64 -48.98
N GLY A 91 11.59 -21.76 -48.25
CA GLY A 91 12.80 -22.55 -48.04
C GLY A 91 13.78 -21.98 -47.00
N ILE A 92 13.38 -20.96 -46.23
CA ILE A 92 14.21 -20.27 -45.24
C ILE A 92 13.88 -20.80 -43.83
N LYS A 93 14.89 -21.24 -43.08
CA LYS A 93 14.71 -21.74 -41.69
C LYS A 93 14.99 -20.64 -40.67
N VAL A 94 14.10 -20.50 -39.69
CA VAL A 94 14.25 -19.54 -38.59
C VAL A 94 15.12 -20.15 -37.49
N SER A 95 16.11 -19.40 -37.00
CA SER A 95 16.97 -19.83 -35.89
C SER A 95 16.23 -19.73 -34.56
N LYS A 96 16.25 -20.80 -33.77
CA LYS A 96 15.64 -20.88 -32.42
C LYS A 96 16.51 -20.29 -31.31
N GLN A 97 17.73 -19.85 -31.61
CA GLN A 97 18.62 -19.21 -30.63
C GLN A 97 18.45 -17.68 -30.63
N GLU A 98 18.28 -17.10 -29.44
CA GLU A 98 18.28 -15.65 -29.25
C GLU A 98 19.60 -15.06 -29.76
N GLN A 99 19.49 -14.06 -30.66
CA GLN A 99 20.64 -13.37 -31.20
C GLN A 99 21.29 -12.52 -30.11
N LYS A 100 22.49 -12.90 -29.66
CA LYS A 100 23.29 -12.07 -28.75
C LYS A 100 23.76 -10.84 -29.52
N GLN A 101 23.26 -9.66 -29.16
CA GLN A 101 23.73 -8.41 -29.73
C GLN A 101 25.12 -8.10 -29.15
N ILE A 102 26.16 -8.13 -30.00
CA ILE A 102 27.51 -7.72 -29.62
C ILE A 102 27.55 -6.19 -29.67
N ILE A 103 27.57 -5.54 -28.52
CA ILE A 103 27.81 -4.08 -28.45
C ILE A 103 29.32 -3.87 -28.56
N LEU A 104 29.76 -3.32 -29.70
CA LEU A 104 31.15 -2.88 -29.87
C LEU A 104 31.34 -1.58 -29.10
N ILE A 105 31.99 -1.64 -27.94
CA ILE A 105 32.41 -0.46 -27.18
C ILE A 105 33.75 0.01 -27.74
N PRO A 106 33.86 1.19 -28.38
CA PRO A 106 35.15 1.72 -28.82
C PRO A 106 35.99 2.17 -27.62
N GLU A 107 37.25 1.74 -27.59
CA GLU A 107 38.24 1.90 -26.50
C GLU A 107 38.59 3.36 -26.12
N ASN A 108 38.08 4.36 -26.86
CA ASN A 108 38.50 5.76 -26.75
C ASN A 108 37.84 6.58 -25.61
N SER A 109 37.07 5.96 -24.70
CA SER A 109 36.40 6.68 -23.61
C SER A 109 37.24 6.89 -22.34
N ASN A 110 38.45 6.32 -22.25
CA ASN A 110 39.29 6.40 -21.04
C ASN A 110 40.34 7.51 -21.03
N LYS A 111 40.58 8.22 -22.13
CA LYS A 111 41.63 9.28 -22.18
C LYS A 111 41.18 10.69 -21.75
N LYS A 112 39.90 10.93 -21.47
CA LYS A 112 39.39 12.29 -21.19
C LYS A 112 39.31 12.68 -19.71
N LYS A 113 39.83 11.85 -18.80
CA LYS A 113 39.78 12.08 -17.34
C LYS A 113 41.11 12.45 -16.68
N GLU A 114 42.24 12.46 -17.40
CA GLU A 114 43.54 12.84 -16.82
C GLU A 114 43.94 14.32 -17.02
N ASP A 115 43.31 15.05 -17.94
CA ASP A 115 43.68 16.46 -18.24
C ASP A 115 42.85 17.50 -17.47
N LYS A 116 42.53 17.23 -16.21
CA LYS A 116 42.12 18.27 -15.25
C LYS A 116 42.87 18.07 -13.93
N LYS A 117 44.18 18.32 -13.99
CA LYS A 117 44.98 18.66 -12.82
C LYS A 117 45.15 20.18 -12.78
#